data_AF-A0A9E4Q9I6-F1
#
_entry.id   AF-A0A9E4Q9I6-F1
#
_cell.length_a   1.000
_cell.length_b   1.000
_cell.length_c   1.000
_cell.angle_alpha   90.00
_cell.angle_beta   90.00
_cell.angle_gamma   90.00
#
_symmetry.space_group_name_H-M   'P 1'
#
loop_
_entity.id
_entity.type
_entity.pdbx_description
1 polymer ?
#
loop_
_entity_poly.entity_id
_entity_poly.type
_entity_poly.pdbx_seq_one_letter_code
_entity_poly.pdbx_strand_id
1 'polypeptide(L)' 'MMAWIKTIAEEDAEGLLKEIYDRHKHPETGKVSDLHKASSLDPEVLDSIRKMFRTLLFSQSGLSRIQRELIAVVV' A
#
# COMPACT_ATOMS: atom_id res chain seq x y z
N MET A 1 -11.32 -2.13 -7.18
CA MET A 1 -11.59 -0.70 -7.42
C MET A 1 -12.86 -0.32 -6.67
N MET A 2 -12.70 0.37 -5.55
CA MET A 2 -13.79 0.88 -4.69
C MET A 2 -13.59 2.36 -4.28
N ALA A 3 -12.54 3.03 -4.75
CA ALA A 3 -12.33 4.44 -4.45
C ALA A 3 -13.30 5.31 -5.28
N TRP A 4 -13.94 6.30 -4.63
CA TRP A 4 -14.85 7.24 -5.29
C TRP A 4 -14.11 8.36 -6.04
N ILE A 5 -12.81 8.49 -5.81
CA ILE A 5 -11.91 9.44 -6.47
C ILE A 5 -11.31 8.85 -7.75
N LYS A 6 -10.73 9.72 -8.59
CA LYS A 6 -9.91 9.28 -9.73
C LYS A 6 -8.70 8.49 -9.24
N THR A 7 -8.40 7.39 -9.91
CA THR A 7 -7.21 6.56 -9.67
C THR A 7 -6.54 6.21 -10.99
N ILE A 8 -5.24 5.95 -10.97
CA ILE A 8 -4.48 5.47 -12.12
C ILE A 8 -4.38 3.94 -12.04
N ALA A 9 -4.80 3.25 -13.11
CA ALA A 9 -4.76 1.80 -13.22
C ALA A 9 -3.31 1.28 -13.30
N GLU A 10 -3.11 -0.02 -13.12
CA GLU A 10 -1.75 -0.59 -13.09
C GLU A 10 -1.09 -0.55 -14.48
N GLU A 11 -1.91 -0.77 -15.50
CA GLU A 11 -1.58 -0.72 -16.92
C GLU A 11 -1.25 0.68 -17.44
N ASP A 12 -1.84 1.71 -16.82
CA ASP A 12 -1.68 3.12 -17.20
C ASP A 12 -0.61 3.84 -16.35
N ALA A 13 0.00 3.15 -15.39
CA ALA A 13 1.01 3.74 -14.53
C ALA A 13 2.32 3.96 -15.29
N GLU A 14 2.90 5.16 -15.14
CA GLU A 14 4.16 5.55 -15.76
C GLU A 14 5.15 6.09 -14.71
N GLY A 15 6.43 6.20 -15.09
CA GLY A 15 7.49 6.78 -14.25
C GLY A 15 7.56 6.19 -12.84
N LEU A 16 7.67 7.06 -11.83
CA LEU A 16 7.79 6.68 -10.42
C LEU A 16 6.61 5.83 -9.94
N LEU A 17 5.37 6.15 -10.37
CA LEU A 17 4.19 5.39 -9.96
C LEU A 17 4.29 3.93 -10.41
N LYS A 18 4.73 3.71 -11.66
CA LYS A 18 4.93 2.37 -12.21
C LYS A 18 5.95 1.57 -11.40
N GLU A 19 7.09 2.19 -11.10
CA GLU A 19 8.14 1.55 -10.29
C GLU A 19 7.62 1.13 -8.91
N ILE A 20 6.84 2.01 -8.26
CA ILE A 20 6.28 1.71 -6.95
C ILE A 20 5.22 0.62 -7.03
N TYR A 21 4.37 0.62 -8.06
CA TYR A 21 3.40 -0.45 -8.30
C TYR A 21 4.08 -1.79 -8.51
N ASP A 22 5.05 -1.86 -9.43
CA ASP A 22 5.75 -3.11 -9.77
C ASP A 22 6.50 -3.69 -8.56
N ARG A 23 7.08 -2.84 -7.70
CA ARG A 23 7.74 -3.27 -6.44
C ARG A 23 6.77 -3.84 -5.40
N HIS A 24 5.51 -3.43 -5.44
CA HIS A 24 4.55 -3.69 -4.36
C HIS A 24 3.34 -4.52 -4.77
N LYS A 25 3.39 -5.14 -5.94
CA LYS A 25 2.44 -6.17 -6.35
C LYS A 25 2.39 -7.30 -5.31
N HIS A 26 1.19 -7.80 -5.08
CA HIS A 26 1.01 -8.97 -4.22
C HIS A 26 1.74 -10.17 -4.83
N PRO A 27 2.57 -10.91 -4.07
CA PRO A 27 3.43 -11.94 -4.63
C PRO A 27 2.65 -13.08 -5.29
N GLU A 28 1.47 -13.42 -4.76
CA GLU A 28 0.67 -14.53 -5.28
C GLU A 28 -0.30 -14.13 -6.39
N THR A 29 -0.81 -12.88 -6.37
CA THR A 29 -1.88 -12.46 -7.29
C THR A 29 -1.39 -11.48 -8.35
N GLY A 30 -0.19 -10.94 -8.19
CA GLY A 30 0.38 -9.92 -9.06
C GLY A 30 -0.35 -8.57 -9.02
N LYS A 31 -1.33 -8.39 -8.14
CA LYS A 31 -2.20 -7.20 -8.10
C LYS A 31 -1.69 -6.14 -7.15
N VAL A 32 -1.93 -4.88 -7.48
CA VAL A 32 -1.78 -3.74 -6.57
C VAL A 32 -3.06 -3.55 -5.74
N SER A 33 -2.91 -3.30 -4.44
CA SER A 33 -4.04 -3.08 -3.53
C SER A 33 -4.86 -1.84 -3.90
N ASP A 34 -6.17 -1.85 -3.57
CA ASP A 34 -7.03 -0.69 -3.82
C ASP A 34 -6.60 0.57 -3.03
N LEU A 35 -5.95 0.43 -1.85
CA LEU A 35 -5.38 1.55 -1.09
C LEU A 35 -4.22 2.22 -1.83
N HIS A 36 -3.31 1.42 -2.42
CA HIS A 36 -2.25 1.96 -3.26
C HIS A 36 -2.85 2.67 -4.47
N LYS A 37 -3.86 2.09 -5.12
CA LYS A 37 -4.54 2.74 -6.26
C LYS A 37 -5.23 4.04 -5.86
N ALA A 38 -5.82 4.11 -4.67
CA ALA A 38 -6.40 5.35 -4.15
C ALA A 38 -5.36 6.46 -3.92
N SER A 39 -4.11 6.10 -3.62
CA SER A 39 -3.01 7.05 -3.42
C SER A 39 -2.24 7.38 -4.72
N SER A 40 -2.70 6.87 -5.87
CA SER A 40 -1.97 6.91 -7.14
C SER A 40 -1.75 8.31 -7.74
N LEU A 41 -2.58 9.29 -7.33
CA LEU A 41 -2.46 10.67 -7.81
C LEU A 41 -1.24 11.39 -7.22
N ASP A 42 -0.65 10.85 -6.15
CA ASP A 42 0.60 11.35 -5.56
C ASP A 42 1.50 10.16 -5.17
N PRO A 43 2.44 9.77 -6.07
CA PRO A 43 3.32 8.63 -5.85
C PRO A 43 4.24 8.78 -4.62
N GLU A 44 4.62 10.00 -4.24
CA GLU A 44 5.47 10.24 -3.07
C GLU A 44 4.71 10.00 -1.75
N VAL A 45 3.44 10.43 -1.71
CA VAL A 45 2.54 10.12 -0.59
C VAL A 45 2.32 8.61 -0.49
N LEU A 46 2.12 7.93 -1.61
CA LEU A 46 1.95 6.47 -1.63
C LEU A 46 3.16 5.74 -1.03
N ASP A 47 4.38 6.11 -1.44
CA ASP A 47 5.60 5.49 -0.90
C ASP A 47 5.78 5.80 0.59
N SER A 48 5.43 7.01 1.02
CA SER A 48 5.47 7.43 2.43
C SER A 48 4.50 6.63 3.30
N ILE A 49 3.24 6.49 2.86
CA ILE A 49 2.21 5.68 3.55
C ILE A 49 2.68 4.23 3.65
N ARG A 50 3.21 3.68 2.56
CA ARG A 50 3.75 2.31 2.51
C ARG A 50 4.87 2.11 3.54
N LYS A 51 5.82 3.04 3.58
CA LYS A 51 6.95 3.01 4.52
C LYS A 51 6.43 3.02 5.96
N MET A 52 5.50 3.90 6.27
CA MET A 52 4.85 3.96 7.58
C MET A 52 4.20 2.62 7.95
N PHE A 53 3.33 2.07 7.10
CA PHE A 53 2.68 0.78 7.36
C PHE A 53 3.69 -0.35 7.60
N ARG A 54 4.74 -0.42 6.79
CA ARG A 54 5.80 -1.43 6.96
C ARG A 54 6.52 -1.30 8.29
N THR A 55 6.89 -0.09 8.67
CA THR A 55 7.53 0.17 9.97
C THR A 55 6.60 -0.22 11.11
N LEU A 56 5.33 0.18 11.06
CA LEU A 56 4.35 -0.11 12.10
C LEU A 56 4.09 -1.62 12.26
N LEU A 57 4.03 -2.39 11.17
CA LEU A 57 3.69 -3.82 11.24
C LEU A 57 4.89 -4.74 11.46
N PHE A 58 6.07 -4.41 10.92
CA PHE A 58 7.19 -5.35 10.82
C PHE A 58 8.45 -4.97 11.61
N SER A 59 8.59 -3.72 12.06
CA SER A 59 9.73 -3.34 12.92
C SER A 59 9.61 -3.97 14.30
N GLN A 60 10.74 -4.11 15.01
CA GLN A 60 10.73 -4.56 16.40
C GLN A 60 9.88 -3.64 17.27
N SER A 61 9.09 -4.24 18.14
CA SER A 61 8.17 -3.55 19.07
C SER A 61 7.87 -4.49 20.23
N GLY A 62 7.31 -3.94 21.31
CA GLY A 62 6.72 -4.72 22.40
C GLY A 62 5.43 -5.46 22.02
N LEU A 63 4.88 -5.21 20.83
CA LEU A 63 3.71 -5.92 20.30
C LEU A 63 4.11 -6.93 19.22
N SER A 64 3.58 -8.14 19.33
CA SER A 64 3.63 -9.14 18.27
C SER A 64 2.90 -8.65 17.02
N ARG A 65 3.26 -9.21 15.85
CA ARG A 65 2.57 -8.87 14.60
C ARG A 65 1.06 -9.15 14.68
N ILE A 66 0.67 -10.28 15.28
CA ILE A 66 -0.75 -10.64 15.46
C ILE A 66 -1.49 -9.57 16.27
N GLN A 67 -0.89 -9.06 17.36
CA GLN A 67 -1.52 -8.00 18.15
C GLN A 67 -1.70 -6.70 17.36
N ARG A 68 -0.74 -6.34 16.50
CA ARG A 68 -0.86 -5.14 15.65
C ARG A 68 -1.95 -5.29 14.59
N GLU A 69 -2.06 -6.46 13.98
CA GLU A 69 -3.14 -6.78 13.03
C GLU A 69 -4.50 -6.78 13.75
N LEU A 70 -4.59 -7.32 14.98
CA LEU A 70 -5.82 -7.28 15.78
C LEU A 70 -6.27 -5.84 16.07
N ILE A 71 -5.35 -4.92 16.39
CA ILE A 71 -5.67 -3.50 16.55
C ILE A 71 -6.19 -2.91 15.23
N ALA A 72 -5.54 -3.21 14.10
CA ALA A 72 -5.93 -2.72 12.79
C ALA A 72 -7.29 -3.25 12.31
N VAL A 73 -7.76 -4.37 12.85
CA VAL A 73 -9.10 -4.92 12.55
C VAL A 73 -10.20 -4.26 13.38
N VAL A 74 -9.88 -3.82 14.61
CA VAL A 74 -10.86 -3.27 15.55
C VAL A 74 -11.11 -1.77 15.32
N VAL A 75 -10.10 -1.03 14.86
CA VAL A 75 -10.17 0.43 14.58
C VAL A 75 -10.48 0.69 13.13
#